data_AF-A0A2V1NM51-F1
#
_entry.id   AF-A0A2V1NM51-F1
#
_cell.length_a   1.000
_cell.length_b   1.000
_cell.length_c   1.000
_cell.angle_alpha   90.00
_cell.angle_beta   90.00
_cell.angle_gamma   90.00
#
_symmetry.space_group_name_H-M   'P 1'
#
loop_
_entity.id
_entity.type
_entity.pdbx_description
1 polymer ?
#
loop_
_entity_poly.entity_id
_entity_poly.type
_entity_poly.pdbx_seq_one_letter_code
_entity_poly.pdbx_strand_id
1 'polypeptide(L)'
;MEPLPRLRILRPVSSRNYRYCIQVACAQIRFYCHGRPLTSLYVCAREEFAVTFPRRALCLSLLPGALVLGLLGAVPSPARADDSAPETDRAEAVRLWETGGPGVKEAAEAALVGGDDAVRTFLSQAADLSYSDDRVAASRLYNLGGPALRKAVRDALKSNAPDTVRAFLKDGWQAPLLQDQRVQVSQIINAGGPEVRKAGIAALGSGSPDKIREFLTTGQYDRRRQDERVQVAQLFDGAGANVGAAARIALDGSPADVHAFLQVGRYVARAHDQERATIARLDARAAKSGKDAAAAARAARAATTVKQARIHAAAAQKAAKAAGADVTEAKKVHDLAVRTDAGKLAARTNEAITRARDLKAQEDQRAARRQAAVREAENLRAEADELARQAAEPGTDPATIAPEGRAVALATAKTGRPRSRSAALAALSGSDTGIVAYLRTGRADADAQDDRADVGHLAETADSPDVRAAAAKALQGDGAAVSAFLATGQYEVVKQEMRLRVVRALTGAGPIEKEAIGKALDADTADALHQFLTTGQALARTQDERVRAAQLSAGPGPELRAAARVALDGPADLLHAFITTGQSQARRQDQLAATHAAQVRQLITHAAGIAAGARKNAAEAGRATGR
;
A
#
# COMPACT_ATOMS: atom_id res chain seq x y z
N MET A 1 -64.07 9.28 -29.29
CA MET A 1 -64.40 10.55 -29.97
C MET A 1 -63.13 11.39 -29.99
N GLU A 2 -62.71 11.68 -31.23
CA GLU A 2 -61.53 12.40 -31.74
C GLU A 2 -61.30 13.84 -31.23
N PRO A 3 -60.23 14.58 -31.64
CA PRO A 3 -59.02 14.16 -32.38
C PRO A 3 -57.67 14.72 -31.85
N LEU A 4 -56.59 14.17 -32.42
CA LEU A 4 -55.22 14.69 -32.47
C LEU A 4 -55.11 16.08 -33.16
N PRO A 5 -53.94 16.74 -33.06
CA PRO A 5 -53.25 17.13 -34.29
C PRO A 5 -51.81 16.62 -34.42
N ARG A 6 -51.41 16.48 -35.68
CA ARG A 6 -50.19 15.85 -36.21
C ARG A 6 -48.96 16.78 -36.26
N LEU A 7 -47.81 16.15 -36.03
CA LEU A 7 -46.48 16.26 -36.67
C LEU A 7 -45.79 17.63 -36.88
N ARG A 8 -44.52 17.69 -36.42
CA ARG A 8 -43.39 17.95 -37.32
C ARG A 8 -42.10 17.25 -36.86
N ILE A 9 -41.54 16.42 -37.73
CA ILE A 9 -40.25 15.74 -37.59
C ILE A 9 -39.15 16.74 -37.97
N LEU A 10 -38.15 16.91 -37.11
CA LEU A 10 -36.81 17.39 -37.47
C LEU A 10 -35.77 16.56 -36.69
N ARG A 11 -34.86 15.91 -37.41
CA ARG A 11 -33.56 15.41 -36.94
C ARG A 11 -32.52 15.83 -38.01
N PRO A 12 -31.20 15.83 -37.73
CA PRO A 12 -30.48 16.01 -36.46
C PRO A 12 -29.34 17.05 -36.60
N VAL A 13 -28.85 17.65 -35.49
CA VAL A 13 -27.50 18.26 -35.47
C VAL A 13 -26.76 17.84 -34.19
N SER A 14 -25.55 17.36 -34.43
CA SER A 14 -24.51 16.89 -33.51
C SER A 14 -23.93 17.99 -32.62
N SER A 15 -23.67 17.71 -31.35
CA SER A 15 -22.48 18.13 -30.55
C SER A 15 -22.77 17.93 -29.05
N ARG A 16 -22.12 16.97 -28.39
CA ARG A 16 -20.91 17.11 -27.54
C ARG A 16 -21.09 17.98 -26.27
N ASN A 17 -20.94 17.28 -25.14
CA ASN A 17 -20.35 17.70 -23.85
C ASN A 17 -21.15 18.58 -22.89
N TYR A 18 -21.74 17.92 -21.87
CA TYR A 18 -22.01 18.51 -20.57
C TYR A 18 -20.70 18.61 -19.76
N ARG A 19 -20.30 19.82 -19.35
CA ARG A 19 -19.29 20.06 -18.30
C ARG A 19 -19.98 20.63 -17.06
N TYR A 20 -19.64 20.04 -15.92
CA TYR A 20 -20.04 20.41 -14.56
C TYR A 20 -19.56 21.83 -14.19
N CYS A 21 -20.41 22.58 -13.49
CA CYS A 21 -20.06 23.83 -12.80
C CYS A 21 -19.15 23.55 -11.60
N ILE A 22 -17.99 24.22 -11.54
CA ILE A 22 -17.18 24.39 -10.33
C ILE A 22 -17.11 25.90 -10.06
N GLN A 23 -17.58 26.33 -8.89
CA GLN A 23 -17.47 27.72 -8.41
C GLN A 23 -16.01 28.08 -8.16
N VAL A 24 -15.55 29.21 -8.73
CA VAL A 24 -14.24 29.81 -8.44
C VAL A 24 -14.49 31.16 -7.77
N ALA A 25 -13.87 31.37 -6.60
CA ALA A 25 -13.89 32.64 -5.88
C ALA A 25 -12.97 33.67 -6.56
N CYS A 26 -13.49 34.86 -6.87
CA CYS A 26 -12.71 36.01 -7.35
C CYS A 26 -12.56 37.04 -6.23
N ALA A 27 -11.33 37.50 -5.96
CA ALA A 27 -11.05 38.63 -5.06
C ALA A 27 -10.76 39.89 -5.89
N GLN A 28 -11.42 41.01 -5.57
CA GLN A 28 -11.23 42.31 -6.21
C GLN A 28 -10.33 43.20 -5.35
N ILE A 29 -9.18 43.63 -5.88
CA ILE A 29 -8.30 44.62 -5.23
C ILE A 29 -8.48 45.96 -5.98
N ARG A 30 -8.81 47.04 -5.26
CA ARG A 30 -8.87 48.41 -5.80
C ARG A 30 -7.71 49.24 -5.26
N PHE A 31 -6.95 49.87 -6.16
CA PHE A 31 -6.00 50.93 -5.82
C PHE A 31 -6.66 52.29 -6.03
N TYR A 32 -6.46 53.21 -5.07
CA TYR A 32 -6.90 54.61 -5.16
C TYR A 32 -5.68 55.52 -5.13
N CYS A 33 -5.60 56.46 -6.06
CA CYS A 33 -4.76 57.64 -5.96
C CYS A 33 -5.63 58.88 -6.22
N HIS A 34 -5.67 59.81 -5.27
CA HIS A 34 -6.45 61.06 -5.31
C HIS A 34 -7.89 60.95 -5.84
N GLY A 35 -8.68 60.06 -5.23
CA GLY A 35 -10.15 60.18 -5.24
C GLY A 35 -10.88 59.95 -6.56
N ARG A 36 -10.24 59.40 -7.60
CA ARG A 36 -10.94 58.95 -8.82
C ARG A 36 -10.46 57.55 -9.28
N PRO A 37 -11.37 56.64 -9.68
CA PRO A 37 -11.02 55.28 -10.07
C PRO A 37 -10.44 55.22 -11.49
N LEU A 38 -9.26 54.62 -11.65
CA LEU A 38 -8.66 54.27 -12.95
C LEU A 38 -8.72 52.74 -13.11
N THR A 39 -9.58 52.28 -14.03
CA THR A 39 -9.61 50.94 -14.69
C THR A 39 -9.45 49.65 -13.83
N SER A 40 -10.44 48.77 -13.90
CA SER A 40 -10.48 47.47 -13.19
C SER A 40 -9.67 46.40 -13.94
N LEU A 41 -8.62 45.86 -13.32
CA LEU A 41 -7.94 44.64 -13.79
C LEU A 41 -8.53 43.41 -13.08
N TYR A 42 -8.96 42.41 -13.87
CA TYR A 42 -9.27 41.07 -13.39
C TYR A 42 -8.06 40.16 -13.70
N VAL A 43 -7.44 39.58 -12.66
CA VAL A 43 -6.42 38.55 -12.84
C VAL A 43 -7.08 37.19 -12.59
N CYS A 44 -7.27 36.42 -13.66
CA CYS A 44 -7.63 35.00 -13.58
C CYS A 44 -6.39 34.17 -13.88
N ALA A 45 -5.79 33.54 -12.87
CA ALA A 45 -4.78 32.50 -13.07
C ALA A 45 -5.49 31.18 -13.40
N ARG A 46 -5.31 30.69 -14.64
CA ARG A 46 -5.72 29.37 -15.11
C ARG A 46 -4.50 28.75 -15.78
N GLU A 47 -3.78 27.90 -15.06
CA GLU A 47 -2.72 27.07 -15.66
C GLU A 47 -3.36 25.82 -16.28
N GLU A 48 -3.56 25.85 -17.60
CA GLU A 48 -3.77 24.65 -18.42
C GLU A 48 -2.48 24.38 -19.20
N PHE A 49 -1.74 23.35 -18.78
CA PHE A 49 -0.65 22.77 -19.57
C PHE A 49 -1.24 22.01 -20.78
N ALA A 50 -1.24 22.65 -21.94
CA ALA A 50 -1.43 22.00 -23.24
C ALA A 50 -0.07 21.76 -23.88
N VAL A 51 0.39 20.51 -23.91
CA VAL A 51 1.60 20.12 -24.64
C VAL A 51 1.21 19.79 -26.09
N THR A 52 1.47 20.74 -26.98
CA THR A 52 1.44 20.57 -28.44
C THR A 52 2.67 19.81 -28.92
N PHE A 53 2.47 18.65 -29.54
CA PHE A 53 3.47 17.95 -30.37
C PHE A 53 3.51 18.58 -31.78
N PRO A 54 4.65 19.08 -32.28
CA PRO A 54 4.82 19.31 -33.70
C PRO A 54 5.44 18.08 -34.38
N ARG A 55 4.82 17.69 -35.50
CA ARG A 55 5.27 16.67 -36.45
C ARG A 55 6.02 17.35 -37.61
N ARG A 56 7.09 16.68 -38.06
CA ARG A 56 7.70 16.66 -39.41
C ARG A 56 8.59 17.83 -39.83
N ALA A 57 9.83 17.49 -40.22
CA ALA A 57 10.39 17.80 -41.53
C ALA A 57 11.46 16.77 -41.92
N LEU A 58 11.15 16.00 -42.96
CA LEU A 58 12.06 15.29 -43.86
C LEU A 58 12.94 16.34 -44.58
N CYS A 59 14.26 16.16 -44.61
CA CYS A 59 15.10 16.74 -45.66
C CYS A 59 16.19 15.76 -46.08
N LEU A 60 16.15 15.49 -47.38
CA LEU A 60 17.03 14.72 -48.23
C LEU A 60 18.31 15.54 -48.48
N SER A 61 19.51 14.97 -48.30
CA SER A 61 20.72 15.53 -48.91
C SER A 61 21.75 14.45 -49.23
N LEU A 62 22.15 14.50 -50.50
CA LEU A 62 23.05 13.63 -51.23
C LEU A 62 24.50 13.60 -50.72
N LEU A 63 25.14 12.44 -50.93
CA LEU A 63 26.59 12.20 -51.01
C LEU A 63 27.26 13.05 -52.11
N PRO A 64 28.58 13.34 -52.01
CA PRO A 64 29.58 12.46 -52.64
C PRO A 64 30.82 12.18 -51.78
N GLY A 65 31.47 11.05 -52.04
CA GLY A 65 32.57 10.50 -51.24
C GLY A 65 33.99 10.88 -51.68
N ALA A 66 34.94 10.54 -50.82
CA ALA A 66 36.36 10.21 -51.07
C ALA A 66 36.88 9.54 -49.78
N LEU A 67 37.05 8.22 -49.75
CA LEU A 67 38.30 7.50 -50.04
C LEU A 67 39.41 7.79 -49.01
N VAL A 68 39.36 7.05 -47.89
CA VAL A 68 40.54 6.70 -47.08
C VAL A 68 40.49 5.19 -46.83
N LEU A 69 41.22 4.47 -47.67
CA LEU A 69 41.66 3.10 -47.42
C LEU A 69 42.92 3.18 -46.55
N GLY A 70 42.99 2.37 -45.49
CA GLY A 70 44.25 2.02 -44.84
C GLY A 70 44.19 1.87 -43.33
N LEU A 71 44.40 0.63 -42.86
CA LEU A 71 44.75 0.23 -41.49
C LEU A 71 43.62 0.15 -40.46
N LEU A 72 42.63 -0.70 -40.73
CA LEU A 72 41.94 -1.45 -39.68
C LEU A 72 42.47 -2.88 -39.71
N GLY A 73 43.20 -3.27 -38.67
CA GLY A 73 43.49 -4.67 -38.39
C GLY A 73 42.17 -5.44 -38.33
N ALA A 74 42.17 -6.66 -38.86
CA ALA A 74 41.03 -7.54 -38.86
C ALA A 74 40.43 -7.61 -37.45
N VAL A 75 39.28 -6.96 -37.26
CA VAL A 75 38.40 -7.29 -36.16
C VAL A 75 37.94 -8.71 -36.46
N PRO A 76 38.26 -9.73 -35.64
CA PRO A 76 37.61 -11.01 -35.79
C PRO A 76 36.13 -10.73 -35.60
N SER A 77 35.39 -10.81 -36.71
CA SER A 77 33.95 -10.95 -36.64
C SER A 77 33.70 -12.17 -35.74
N PRO A 78 32.83 -12.12 -34.72
CA PRO A 78 32.41 -13.34 -34.09
C PRO A 78 31.86 -14.19 -35.24
N ALA A 79 32.43 -15.37 -35.42
CA ALA A 79 31.79 -16.39 -36.22
C ALA A 79 30.34 -16.41 -35.76
N ARG A 80 29.40 -16.13 -36.67
CA ARG A 80 28.02 -16.55 -36.46
C ARG A 80 28.16 -18.05 -36.20
N ALA A 81 27.91 -18.46 -34.97
CA ALA A 81 27.72 -19.85 -34.65
C ALA A 81 26.66 -20.35 -35.64
N ASP A 82 27.04 -21.32 -36.45
CA ASP A 82 26.07 -22.20 -37.08
C ASP A 82 25.11 -22.68 -35.98
N ASP A 83 23.82 -22.64 -36.26
CA ASP A 83 22.71 -22.91 -35.33
C ASP A 83 22.57 -24.42 -35.00
N SER A 84 23.68 -25.13 -34.91
CA SER A 84 23.74 -26.51 -34.42
C SER A 84 25.08 -26.77 -33.76
N ALA A 85 25.24 -26.28 -32.53
CA ALA A 85 26.09 -26.99 -31.59
C ALA A 85 25.68 -28.49 -31.64
N PRO A 86 26.63 -29.45 -31.66
CA PRO A 86 26.26 -30.85 -31.58
C PRO A 86 25.34 -31.02 -30.35
N GLU A 87 24.15 -31.59 -30.55
CA GLU A 87 23.22 -31.89 -29.45
C GLU A 87 23.90 -32.92 -28.53
N THR A 88 24.69 -32.43 -27.58
CA THR A 88 25.23 -33.26 -26.52
C THR A 88 24.11 -33.55 -25.52
N ASP A 89 24.20 -34.69 -24.83
CA ASP A 89 23.27 -35.03 -23.74
C ASP A 89 23.20 -33.91 -22.69
N ARG A 90 24.33 -33.21 -22.45
CA ARG A 90 24.39 -32.05 -21.54
C ARG A 90 23.67 -30.82 -22.10
N ALA A 91 23.76 -30.55 -23.40
CA ALA A 91 23.00 -29.47 -24.02
C ALA A 91 21.49 -29.73 -23.91
N GLU A 92 21.04 -30.97 -24.10
CA GLU A 92 19.64 -31.35 -23.89
C GLU A 92 19.24 -31.23 -22.42
N ALA A 93 20.09 -31.63 -21.47
CA ALA A 93 19.82 -31.46 -20.05
C ALA A 93 19.70 -29.99 -19.64
N VAL A 94 20.55 -29.10 -20.19
CA VAL A 94 20.41 -27.64 -20.00
C VAL A 94 19.09 -27.13 -20.58
N ARG A 95 18.71 -27.55 -21.78
CA ARG A 95 17.43 -27.17 -22.40
C ARG A 95 16.24 -27.56 -21.51
N LEU A 96 16.21 -28.80 -21.04
CA LEU A 96 15.19 -29.30 -20.13
C LEU A 96 15.23 -28.59 -18.77
N TRP A 97 16.40 -28.22 -18.26
CA TRP A 97 16.51 -27.37 -17.09
C TRP A 97 15.93 -25.97 -17.34
N GLU A 98 16.07 -25.36 -18.52
CA GLU A 98 15.50 -24.03 -18.77
C GLU A 98 13.97 -24.07 -18.91
N THR A 99 13.45 -25.06 -19.64
CA THR A 99 12.04 -25.12 -20.03
C THR A 99 11.17 -26.02 -19.15
N GLY A 100 11.78 -26.91 -18.36
CA GLY A 100 11.09 -27.94 -17.59
C GLY A 100 10.34 -27.42 -16.35
N GLY A 101 9.47 -28.28 -15.82
CA GLY A 101 8.80 -28.07 -14.54
C GLY A 101 9.74 -28.22 -13.34
N PRO A 102 9.27 -27.99 -12.10
CA PRO A 102 10.10 -28.03 -10.90
C PRO A 102 10.87 -29.34 -10.69
N GLY A 103 10.23 -30.50 -10.88
CA GLY A 103 10.87 -31.81 -10.75
C GLY A 103 11.87 -32.10 -11.87
N VAL A 104 11.55 -31.70 -13.12
CA VAL A 104 12.51 -31.78 -14.23
C VAL A 104 13.73 -30.90 -13.94
N LYS A 105 13.52 -29.67 -13.46
CA LYS A 105 14.60 -28.74 -13.10
C LYS A 105 15.48 -29.31 -12.01
N GLU A 106 14.91 -29.77 -10.90
CA GLU A 106 15.66 -30.35 -9.79
C GLU A 106 16.50 -31.56 -10.22
N ALA A 107 15.92 -32.46 -11.02
CA ALA A 107 16.65 -33.61 -11.54
C ALA A 107 17.74 -33.22 -12.56
N ALA A 108 17.47 -32.23 -13.42
CA ALA A 108 18.46 -31.70 -14.35
C ALA A 108 19.62 -31.02 -13.62
N GLU A 109 19.36 -30.29 -12.54
CA GLU A 109 20.39 -29.67 -11.70
C GLU A 109 21.34 -30.71 -11.11
N ALA A 110 20.79 -31.78 -10.53
CA ALA A 110 21.58 -32.89 -10.01
C ALA A 110 22.40 -33.57 -11.13
N ALA A 111 21.82 -33.76 -12.30
CA ALA A 111 22.49 -34.36 -13.45
C ALA A 111 23.59 -33.48 -14.04
N LEU A 112 23.37 -32.16 -14.11
CA LEU A 112 24.32 -31.19 -14.67
C LEU A 112 25.57 -31.02 -13.80
N VAL A 113 25.45 -31.14 -12.48
CA VAL A 113 26.60 -31.16 -11.56
C VAL A 113 27.28 -32.54 -11.53
N GLY A 114 26.55 -33.60 -11.91
CA GLY A 114 27.07 -34.96 -12.02
C GLY A 114 27.86 -35.27 -13.30
N GLY A 115 28.29 -36.52 -13.41
CA GLY A 115 28.93 -37.08 -14.60
C GLY A 115 27.95 -37.41 -15.72
N ASP A 116 28.48 -37.84 -16.87
CA ASP A 116 27.66 -38.11 -18.07
C ASP A 116 26.67 -39.27 -17.89
N ASP A 117 26.95 -40.22 -16.99
CA ASP A 117 25.98 -41.25 -16.58
C ASP A 117 24.75 -40.65 -15.90
N ALA A 118 24.92 -39.62 -15.07
CA ALA A 118 23.81 -38.95 -14.40
C ALA A 118 22.95 -38.19 -15.40
N VAL A 119 23.58 -37.55 -16.40
CA VAL A 119 22.91 -36.88 -17.51
C VAL A 119 22.09 -37.87 -18.33
N ARG A 120 22.67 -38.98 -18.79
CA ARG A 120 21.94 -40.02 -19.53
C ARG A 120 20.78 -40.61 -18.73
N THR A 121 20.99 -40.84 -17.43
CA THR A 121 19.93 -41.31 -16.53
C THR A 121 18.78 -40.32 -16.45
N PHE A 122 19.07 -39.04 -16.23
CA PHE A 122 18.07 -37.98 -16.21
C PHE A 122 17.28 -37.89 -17.52
N LEU A 123 17.97 -37.89 -18.67
CA LEU A 123 17.33 -37.81 -19.98
C LEU A 123 16.35 -38.96 -20.21
N SER A 124 16.68 -40.18 -19.74
CA SER A 124 15.79 -41.34 -19.82
C SER A 124 14.51 -41.20 -18.97
N GLN A 125 14.54 -40.37 -17.92
CA GLN A 125 13.43 -40.16 -16.98
C GLN A 125 12.67 -38.84 -17.21
N ALA A 126 13.19 -37.95 -18.05
CA ALA A 126 12.70 -36.58 -18.21
C ALA A 126 11.21 -36.51 -18.59
N ALA A 127 10.72 -37.45 -19.40
CA ALA A 127 9.30 -37.52 -19.79
C ALA A 127 8.38 -37.83 -18.60
N ASP A 128 8.76 -38.79 -17.75
CA ASP A 128 7.98 -39.19 -16.57
C ASP A 128 7.99 -38.09 -15.49
N LEU A 129 9.14 -37.44 -15.31
CA LEU A 129 9.28 -36.27 -14.44
C LEU A 129 8.40 -35.13 -14.93
N SER A 130 8.43 -34.83 -16.23
CA SER A 130 7.61 -33.78 -16.83
C SER A 130 6.12 -34.06 -16.67
N TYR A 131 5.67 -35.31 -16.84
CA TYR A 131 4.29 -35.68 -16.59
C TYR A 131 3.90 -35.55 -15.11
N SER A 132 4.80 -35.91 -14.20
CA SER A 132 4.58 -35.75 -12.76
C SER A 132 4.44 -34.27 -12.38
N ASP A 133 5.28 -33.40 -12.93
CA ASP A 133 5.17 -31.94 -12.77
C ASP A 133 3.84 -31.40 -13.31
N ASP A 134 3.42 -31.84 -14.50
CA ASP A 134 2.15 -31.44 -15.11
C ASP A 134 0.96 -31.83 -14.19
N ARG A 135 0.99 -33.03 -13.58
CA ARG A 135 -0.05 -33.46 -12.62
C ARG A 135 -0.06 -32.63 -11.34
N VAL A 136 1.11 -32.24 -10.83
CA VAL A 136 1.23 -31.35 -9.67
C VAL A 136 0.70 -29.96 -10.02
N ALA A 137 1.05 -29.41 -11.18
CA ALA A 137 0.56 -28.12 -11.65
C ALA A 137 -0.97 -28.11 -11.80
N ALA A 138 -1.55 -29.17 -12.37
CA ALA A 138 -3.00 -29.33 -12.46
C ALA A 138 -3.65 -29.40 -11.07
N SER A 139 -3.04 -30.14 -10.12
CA SER A 139 -3.51 -30.21 -8.74
C SER A 139 -3.48 -28.86 -8.01
N ARG A 140 -2.49 -28.00 -8.30
CA ARG A 140 -2.46 -26.62 -7.79
C ARG A 140 -3.62 -25.79 -8.34
N LEU A 141 -3.93 -25.90 -9.63
CA LEU A 141 -5.10 -25.24 -10.24
C LEU A 141 -6.41 -25.73 -9.62
N TYR A 142 -6.52 -27.02 -9.27
CA TYR A 142 -7.69 -27.55 -8.56
C TYR A 142 -7.94 -26.86 -7.22
N ASN A 143 -6.89 -26.69 -6.41
CA ASN A 143 -7.01 -26.09 -5.09
C ASN A 143 -7.40 -24.60 -5.16
N LEU A 144 -6.87 -23.88 -6.14
CA LEU A 144 -7.13 -22.45 -6.36
C LEU A 144 -8.45 -22.18 -7.10
N GLY A 145 -8.94 -23.13 -7.89
CA GLY A 145 -10.07 -22.97 -8.78
C GLY A 145 -11.44 -23.01 -8.12
N GLY A 146 -12.42 -22.39 -8.77
CA GLY A 146 -13.83 -22.55 -8.44
C GLY A 146 -14.41 -23.87 -8.99
N PRO A 147 -15.72 -24.07 -8.88
CA PRO A 147 -16.38 -25.30 -9.29
C PRO A 147 -16.14 -25.71 -10.74
N ALA A 148 -16.13 -24.77 -11.69
CA ALA A 148 -15.92 -25.06 -13.11
C ALA A 148 -14.47 -25.49 -13.37
N LEU A 149 -13.48 -24.76 -12.83
CA LEU A 149 -12.06 -25.12 -12.98
C LEU A 149 -11.75 -26.46 -12.31
N ARG A 150 -12.28 -26.71 -11.11
CA ARG A 150 -12.12 -27.99 -10.41
C ARG A 150 -12.66 -29.17 -11.21
N LYS A 151 -13.81 -29.00 -11.87
CA LYS A 151 -14.37 -30.03 -12.74
C LYS A 151 -13.43 -30.30 -13.93
N ALA A 152 -13.00 -29.24 -14.63
CA ALA A 152 -12.12 -29.37 -15.79
C ALA A 152 -10.77 -30.03 -15.45
N VAL A 153 -10.18 -29.69 -14.30
CA VAL A 153 -8.96 -30.35 -13.83
C VAL A 153 -9.18 -31.85 -13.58
N ARG A 154 -10.28 -32.24 -12.91
CA ARG A 154 -10.57 -33.67 -12.68
C ARG A 154 -10.75 -34.44 -13.98
N ASP A 155 -11.43 -33.84 -14.96
CA ASP A 155 -11.64 -34.46 -16.27
C ASP A 155 -10.30 -34.66 -16.99
N ALA A 156 -9.39 -33.66 -16.92
CA ALA A 156 -8.05 -33.75 -17.49
C ALA A 156 -7.17 -34.81 -16.79
N LEU A 157 -7.18 -34.87 -15.45
CA LEU A 157 -6.38 -35.84 -14.69
C LEU A 157 -6.91 -37.28 -14.83
N LYS A 158 -8.22 -37.45 -15.05
CA LYS A 158 -8.84 -38.78 -15.23
C LYS A 158 -8.39 -39.49 -16.51
N SER A 159 -7.94 -38.75 -17.53
CA SER A 159 -7.50 -39.36 -18.79
C SER A 159 -6.20 -40.16 -18.64
N ASN A 160 -5.40 -39.89 -17.60
CA ASN A 160 -4.05 -40.43 -17.41
C ASN A 160 -3.13 -40.26 -18.64
N ALA A 161 -3.43 -39.30 -19.52
CA ALA A 161 -2.69 -39.06 -20.76
C ALA A 161 -1.87 -37.76 -20.66
N PRO A 162 -0.53 -37.80 -20.79
CA PRO A 162 0.33 -36.62 -20.68
C PRO A 162 -0.11 -35.45 -21.58
N ASP A 163 -0.41 -35.72 -22.85
CA ASP A 163 -0.82 -34.71 -23.82
C ASP A 163 -2.13 -34.02 -23.44
N THR A 164 -3.07 -34.75 -22.82
CA THR A 164 -4.34 -34.17 -22.33
C THR A 164 -4.09 -33.23 -21.16
N VAL A 165 -3.27 -33.62 -20.19
CA VAL A 165 -2.93 -32.78 -19.04
C VAL A 165 -2.19 -31.53 -19.52
N ARG A 166 -1.25 -31.67 -20.46
CA ARG A 166 -0.50 -30.55 -21.03
C ARG A 166 -1.37 -29.60 -21.84
N ALA A 167 -2.27 -30.11 -22.69
CA ALA A 167 -3.23 -29.29 -23.42
C ALA A 167 -4.15 -28.51 -22.46
N PHE A 168 -4.55 -29.15 -21.36
CA PHE A 168 -5.31 -28.49 -20.31
C PHE A 168 -4.51 -27.37 -19.62
N LEU A 169 -3.26 -27.63 -19.22
CA LEU A 169 -2.38 -26.64 -18.58
C LEU A 169 -2.00 -25.47 -19.49
N LYS A 170 -1.91 -25.72 -20.79
CA LYS A 170 -1.63 -24.68 -21.78
C LYS A 170 -2.80 -23.70 -21.86
N ASP A 171 -3.97 -24.16 -22.28
CA ASP A 171 -5.11 -23.28 -22.59
C ASP A 171 -6.44 -23.75 -21.99
N GLY A 172 -6.60 -25.05 -21.70
CA GLY A 172 -7.87 -25.64 -21.27
C GLY A 172 -8.41 -25.14 -19.92
N TRP A 173 -7.56 -24.56 -19.06
CA TRP A 173 -7.97 -23.97 -17.79
C TRP A 173 -8.64 -22.58 -17.93
N GLN A 174 -8.43 -21.87 -19.05
CA GLN A 174 -8.80 -20.46 -19.17
C GLN A 174 -10.32 -20.25 -19.21
N ALA A 175 -11.02 -21.02 -20.04
CA ALA A 175 -12.48 -20.98 -20.14
C ALA A 175 -13.20 -21.31 -18.81
N PRO A 176 -12.88 -22.42 -18.12
CA PRO A 176 -13.53 -22.71 -16.84
C PRO A 176 -13.16 -21.72 -15.73
N LEU A 177 -11.94 -21.17 -15.71
CA LEU A 177 -11.61 -20.06 -14.80
C LEU A 177 -12.46 -18.82 -15.08
N LEU A 178 -12.62 -18.44 -16.35
CA LEU A 178 -13.44 -17.29 -16.73
C LEU A 178 -14.90 -17.47 -16.29
N GLN A 179 -15.43 -18.69 -16.39
CA GLN A 179 -16.77 -19.02 -15.89
C GLN A 179 -16.87 -18.81 -14.37
N ASP A 180 -15.91 -19.32 -13.60
CA ASP A 180 -15.86 -19.12 -12.14
C ASP A 180 -15.75 -17.62 -11.79
N GLN A 181 -14.90 -16.88 -12.51
CA GLN A 181 -14.74 -15.44 -12.31
C GLN A 181 -16.00 -14.65 -12.64
N ARG A 182 -16.75 -15.01 -13.69
CA ARG A 182 -18.05 -14.38 -14.00
C ARG A 182 -19.06 -14.58 -12.89
N VAL A 183 -19.09 -15.77 -12.29
CA VAL A 183 -19.92 -16.05 -11.11
C VAL A 183 -19.46 -15.17 -9.93
N GLN A 184 -18.15 -15.08 -9.66
CA GLN A 184 -17.60 -14.24 -8.60
C GLN A 184 -17.96 -12.76 -8.79
N VAL A 185 -17.83 -12.21 -10.00
CA VAL A 185 -18.25 -10.84 -10.30
C VAL A 185 -19.75 -10.66 -10.07
N SER A 186 -20.57 -11.64 -10.45
CA SER A 186 -22.02 -11.58 -10.23
C SER A 186 -22.38 -11.55 -8.73
N GLN A 187 -21.65 -12.31 -7.91
CA GLN A 187 -21.78 -12.26 -6.45
C GLN A 187 -21.39 -10.89 -5.89
N ILE A 188 -20.30 -10.29 -6.39
CA ILE A 188 -19.85 -8.94 -6.01
C ILE A 188 -20.88 -7.89 -6.42
N ILE A 189 -21.45 -7.97 -7.62
CA ILE A 189 -22.53 -7.08 -8.07
C ILE A 189 -23.71 -7.19 -7.11
N ASN A 190 -24.13 -8.41 -6.74
CA ASN A 190 -25.29 -8.61 -5.87
C ASN A 190 -25.09 -8.03 -4.47
N ALA A 191 -23.88 -8.05 -3.93
CA ALA A 191 -23.56 -7.50 -2.60
C ALA A 191 -23.08 -6.03 -2.64
N GLY A 192 -22.69 -5.51 -3.81
CA GLY A 192 -22.02 -4.23 -3.96
C GLY A 192 -22.93 -3.01 -3.90
N GLY A 193 -22.32 -1.84 -3.71
CA GLY A 193 -22.98 -0.54 -3.87
C GLY A 193 -23.14 -0.15 -5.35
N PRO A 194 -23.79 1.00 -5.64
CA PRO A 194 -24.12 1.43 -7.00
C PRO A 194 -22.92 1.47 -7.96
N GLU A 195 -21.77 2.04 -7.55
CA GLU A 195 -20.59 2.15 -8.41
C GLU A 195 -19.89 0.79 -8.59
N VAL A 196 -19.86 -0.05 -7.54
CA VAL A 196 -19.36 -1.43 -7.68
C VAL A 196 -20.23 -2.22 -8.65
N ARG A 197 -21.56 -2.10 -8.56
CA ARG A 197 -22.51 -2.76 -9.48
C ARG A 197 -22.31 -2.32 -10.91
N LYS A 198 -22.25 -1.01 -11.15
CA LYS A 198 -22.04 -0.42 -12.47
C LYS A 198 -20.73 -0.92 -13.09
N ALA A 199 -19.64 -0.92 -12.33
CA ALA A 199 -18.34 -1.42 -12.81
C ALA A 199 -18.36 -2.92 -13.06
N GLY A 200 -19.01 -3.72 -12.21
CA GLY A 200 -19.15 -5.16 -12.42
C GLY A 200 -19.98 -5.51 -13.66
N ILE A 201 -21.09 -4.80 -13.90
CA ILE A 201 -21.92 -4.97 -15.11
C ILE A 201 -21.10 -4.62 -16.36
N ALA A 202 -20.35 -3.53 -16.32
CA ALA A 202 -19.46 -3.16 -17.42
C ALA A 202 -18.38 -4.23 -17.68
N ALA A 203 -17.79 -4.80 -16.63
CA ALA A 203 -16.83 -5.89 -16.74
C ALA A 203 -17.45 -7.14 -17.38
N LEU A 204 -18.63 -7.59 -16.90
CA LEU A 204 -19.32 -8.76 -17.46
C LEU A 204 -19.76 -8.55 -18.92
N GLY A 205 -20.26 -7.36 -19.24
CA GLY A 205 -20.75 -6.98 -20.56
C GLY A 205 -19.64 -6.80 -21.60
N SER A 206 -18.39 -6.55 -21.16
CA SER A 206 -17.24 -6.41 -22.06
C SER A 206 -16.85 -7.70 -22.77
N GLY A 207 -17.22 -8.87 -22.23
CA GLY A 207 -16.76 -10.16 -22.75
C GLY A 207 -15.29 -10.49 -22.47
N SER A 208 -14.49 -9.51 -22.03
CA SER A 208 -13.03 -9.61 -21.91
C SER A 208 -12.59 -10.24 -20.57
N PRO A 209 -11.77 -11.32 -20.60
CA PRO A 209 -11.16 -11.89 -19.40
C PRO A 209 -10.32 -10.87 -18.62
N ASP A 210 -9.60 -10.00 -19.32
CA ASP A 210 -8.75 -8.99 -18.68
C ASP A 210 -9.56 -7.95 -17.94
N LYS A 211 -10.71 -7.52 -18.49
CA LYS A 211 -11.60 -6.57 -17.80
C LYS A 211 -12.28 -7.19 -16.57
N ILE A 212 -12.60 -8.48 -16.62
CA ILE A 212 -13.10 -9.22 -15.45
C ILE A 212 -12.01 -9.31 -14.38
N ARG A 213 -10.76 -9.64 -14.78
CA ARG A 213 -9.63 -9.72 -13.85
C ARG A 213 -9.32 -8.36 -13.22
N GLU A 214 -9.26 -7.30 -14.01
CA GLU A 214 -9.04 -5.91 -13.56
C GLU A 214 -10.10 -5.50 -12.53
N PHE A 215 -11.38 -5.80 -12.78
CA PHE A 215 -12.43 -5.53 -11.81
C PHE A 215 -12.25 -6.30 -10.50
N LEU A 216 -11.91 -7.59 -10.56
CA LEU A 216 -11.74 -8.46 -9.38
C LEU A 216 -10.54 -8.04 -8.53
N THR A 217 -9.42 -7.65 -9.15
CA THR A 217 -8.16 -7.36 -8.43
C THR A 217 -8.10 -5.94 -7.90
N THR A 218 -8.56 -4.94 -8.65
CA THR A 218 -8.42 -3.52 -8.26
C THR A 218 -9.75 -2.77 -8.39
N GLY A 219 -10.45 -2.92 -9.51
CA GLY A 219 -11.59 -2.07 -9.87
C GLY A 219 -12.71 -2.06 -8.82
N GLN A 220 -13.08 -3.21 -8.26
CA GLN A 220 -14.14 -3.29 -7.25
C GLN A 220 -13.81 -2.52 -5.96
N TYR A 221 -12.53 -2.47 -5.57
CA TYR A 221 -12.12 -1.85 -4.32
C TYR A 221 -12.15 -0.33 -4.47
N ASP A 222 -11.72 0.18 -5.62
CA ASP A 222 -11.77 1.60 -5.93
C ASP A 222 -13.20 2.13 -5.95
N ARG A 223 -14.11 1.38 -6.57
CA ARG A 223 -15.53 1.73 -6.60
C ARG A 223 -16.19 1.60 -5.24
N ARG A 224 -15.82 0.61 -4.44
CA ARG A 224 -16.29 0.49 -3.06
C ARG A 224 -15.91 1.71 -2.24
N ARG A 225 -14.69 2.23 -2.38
CA ARG A 225 -14.28 3.48 -1.70
C ARG A 225 -15.16 4.67 -2.09
N GLN A 226 -15.58 4.76 -3.36
CA GLN A 226 -16.50 5.79 -3.83
C GLN A 226 -17.90 5.61 -3.23
N ASP A 227 -18.44 4.39 -3.30
CA ASP A 227 -19.72 4.03 -2.70
C ASP A 227 -19.75 4.33 -1.20
N GLU A 228 -18.69 3.98 -0.45
CA GLU A 228 -18.58 4.23 0.98
C GLU A 228 -18.54 5.73 1.32
N ARG A 229 -17.82 6.56 0.54
CA ARG A 229 -17.83 8.02 0.75
C ARG A 229 -19.20 8.63 0.50
N VAL A 230 -19.90 8.17 -0.54
CA VAL A 230 -21.29 8.57 -0.81
C VAL A 230 -22.20 8.10 0.33
N GLN A 231 -22.04 6.88 0.82
CA GLN A 231 -22.80 6.34 1.94
C GLN A 231 -22.60 7.19 3.20
N VAL A 232 -21.37 7.60 3.51
CA VAL A 232 -21.11 8.51 4.63
C VAL A 232 -21.74 9.89 4.41
N ALA A 233 -21.69 10.43 3.19
CA ALA A 233 -22.36 11.70 2.88
C ALA A 233 -23.89 11.61 3.04
N GLN A 234 -24.50 10.49 2.65
CA GLN A 234 -25.95 10.26 2.83
C GLN A 234 -26.36 10.14 4.29
N LEU A 235 -25.44 9.83 5.20
CA LEU A 235 -25.74 9.79 6.64
C LEU A 235 -25.95 11.18 7.24
N PHE A 236 -25.64 12.29 6.54
CA PHE A 236 -25.84 13.63 7.09
C PHE A 236 -27.31 13.98 7.32
N ASP A 237 -28.22 13.50 6.47
CA ASP A 237 -29.64 13.79 6.58
C ASP A 237 -30.25 13.07 7.79
N GLY A 238 -30.68 13.85 8.80
CA GLY A 238 -31.21 13.31 10.05
C GLY A 238 -30.14 12.75 11.02
N ALA A 239 -28.84 12.95 10.73
CA ALA A 239 -27.79 12.62 11.69
C ALA A 239 -27.88 13.48 12.95
N GLY A 240 -27.70 12.83 14.11
CA GLY A 240 -27.40 13.54 15.34
C GLY A 240 -26.04 14.24 15.27
N ALA A 241 -25.82 15.19 16.18
CA ALA A 241 -24.65 16.06 16.15
C ALA A 241 -23.32 15.28 16.20
N ASN A 242 -23.25 14.23 17.01
CA ASN A 242 -22.04 13.41 17.12
C ASN A 242 -21.82 12.57 15.86
N VAL A 243 -22.88 11.98 15.30
CA VAL A 243 -22.78 11.22 14.03
C VAL A 243 -22.28 12.12 12.91
N GLY A 244 -22.83 13.33 12.77
CA GLY A 244 -22.40 14.28 11.73
C GLY A 244 -20.96 14.77 11.91
N ALA A 245 -20.49 14.97 13.14
CA ALA A 245 -19.11 15.35 13.40
C ALA A 245 -18.13 14.19 13.11
N ALA A 246 -18.46 12.97 13.54
CA ALA A 246 -17.65 11.79 13.29
C ALA A 246 -17.58 11.44 11.79
N ALA A 247 -18.68 11.61 11.05
CA ALA A 247 -18.72 11.44 9.60
C ALA A 247 -17.76 12.41 8.88
N ARG A 248 -17.74 13.69 9.28
CA ARG A 248 -16.78 14.68 8.75
C ARG A 248 -15.33 14.28 9.00
N ILE A 249 -15.00 13.89 10.24
CA ILE A 249 -13.66 13.43 10.60
C ILE A 249 -13.22 12.25 9.71
N ALA A 250 -14.13 11.31 9.42
CA ALA A 250 -13.85 10.16 8.56
C ALA A 250 -13.68 10.54 7.09
N LEU A 251 -14.49 11.45 6.56
CA LEU A 251 -14.40 11.92 5.17
C LEU A 251 -13.11 12.71 4.88
N ASP A 252 -12.59 13.42 5.88
CA ASP A 252 -11.30 14.13 5.83
C ASP A 252 -10.09 13.19 6.00
N GLY A 253 -10.35 11.91 6.32
CA GLY A 253 -9.33 10.88 6.53
C GLY A 253 -9.06 10.02 5.30
N SER A 254 -8.39 8.89 5.53
CA SER A 254 -8.13 7.87 4.54
C SER A 254 -9.37 7.02 4.23
N PRO A 255 -9.37 6.22 3.15
CA PRO A 255 -10.44 5.25 2.91
C PRO A 255 -10.65 4.24 4.06
N ALA A 256 -9.58 3.88 4.76
CA ALA A 256 -9.69 3.02 5.93
C ALA A 256 -10.50 3.68 7.06
N ASP A 257 -10.42 5.01 7.18
CA ASP A 257 -11.18 5.78 8.17
C ASP A 257 -12.67 5.86 7.83
N VAL A 258 -12.99 6.07 6.54
CA VAL A 258 -14.37 6.01 6.03
C VAL A 258 -14.96 4.62 6.31
N HIS A 259 -14.22 3.57 5.98
CA HIS A 259 -14.64 2.19 6.24
C HIS A 259 -14.83 1.93 7.74
N ALA A 260 -13.87 2.32 8.59
CA ALA A 260 -13.95 2.15 10.03
C ALA A 260 -15.13 2.92 10.66
N PHE A 261 -15.42 4.13 10.15
CA PHE A 261 -16.60 4.88 10.57
C PHE A 261 -17.89 4.15 10.21
N LEU A 262 -18.00 3.60 9.00
CA LEU A 262 -19.15 2.81 8.61
C LEU A 262 -19.27 1.56 9.48
N GLN A 263 -18.21 0.82 9.73
CA GLN A 263 -18.31 -0.42 10.52
C GLN A 263 -18.63 -0.18 11.99
N VAL A 264 -17.96 0.79 12.63
CA VAL A 264 -18.00 0.97 14.09
C VAL A 264 -18.30 2.41 14.49
N GLY A 265 -17.65 3.40 13.87
CA GLY A 265 -17.70 4.80 14.31
C GLY A 265 -19.11 5.39 14.34
N ARG A 266 -19.95 5.09 13.35
CA ARG A 266 -21.34 5.57 13.28
C ARG A 266 -22.20 5.09 14.44
N TYR A 267 -21.92 3.90 14.97
CA TYR A 267 -22.66 3.32 16.09
C TYR A 267 -22.22 3.91 17.43
N VAL A 268 -20.93 4.18 17.59
CA VAL A 268 -20.41 4.91 18.76
C VAL A 268 -20.98 6.32 18.80
N ALA A 269 -20.91 7.04 17.69
CA ALA A 269 -21.43 8.39 17.61
C ALA A 269 -22.96 8.45 17.82
N ARG A 270 -23.70 7.47 17.29
CA ARG A 270 -25.15 7.34 17.55
C ARG A 270 -25.44 7.04 19.02
N ALA A 271 -24.63 6.21 19.67
CA ALA A 271 -24.77 5.93 21.09
C ALA A 271 -24.56 7.20 21.93
N HIS A 272 -23.60 8.07 21.57
CA HIS A 272 -23.43 9.39 22.20
C HIS A 272 -24.64 10.30 22.01
N ASP A 273 -25.20 10.35 20.80
CA ASP A 273 -26.44 11.11 20.56
C ASP A 273 -27.63 10.58 21.39
N GLN A 274 -27.75 9.25 21.54
CA GLN A 274 -28.77 8.61 22.38
C GLN A 274 -28.56 8.85 23.89
N GLU A 275 -27.32 8.77 24.35
CA GLU A 275 -26.92 9.07 25.73
C GLU A 275 -27.32 10.50 26.09
N ARG A 276 -26.93 11.48 25.26
CA ARG A 276 -27.26 12.88 25.48
C ARG A 276 -28.77 13.10 25.50
N ALA A 277 -29.51 12.50 24.56
CA ALA A 277 -30.96 12.60 24.52
C ALA A 277 -31.63 12.01 25.78
N THR A 278 -31.12 10.87 26.28
CA THR A 278 -31.63 10.22 27.49
C THR A 278 -31.38 11.09 28.73
N ILE A 279 -30.17 11.65 28.85
CA ILE A 279 -29.80 12.53 29.96
C ILE A 279 -30.55 13.86 29.90
N ALA A 280 -30.79 14.42 28.72
CA ALA A 280 -31.63 15.61 28.56
C ALA A 280 -33.09 15.36 28.99
N ARG A 281 -33.65 14.17 28.72
CA ARG A 281 -34.97 13.80 29.24
C ARG A 281 -34.98 13.67 30.76
N LEU A 282 -33.94 13.08 31.34
CA LEU A 282 -33.79 12.97 32.79
C LEU A 282 -33.69 14.34 33.46
N ASP A 283 -32.91 15.26 32.88
CA ASP A 283 -32.82 16.65 33.32
C ASP A 283 -34.19 17.35 33.27
N ALA A 284 -34.94 17.21 32.18
CA ALA A 284 -36.28 17.77 32.06
C ALA A 284 -37.28 17.18 33.09
N ARG A 285 -37.19 15.88 33.40
CA ARG A 285 -38.00 15.24 34.46
C ARG A 285 -37.62 15.74 35.85
N ALA A 286 -36.32 15.92 36.11
CA ALA A 286 -35.85 16.53 37.34
C ALA A 286 -36.36 17.97 37.47
N ALA A 287 -36.35 18.76 36.38
CA ALA A 287 -36.90 20.11 36.32
C ALA A 287 -38.40 20.15 36.65
N LYS A 288 -39.19 19.23 36.09
CA LYS A 288 -40.62 19.10 36.42
C LYS A 288 -40.81 18.76 37.89
N SER A 289 -40.12 17.73 38.38
CA SER A 289 -40.17 17.30 39.79
C SER A 289 -39.74 18.42 40.75
N GLY A 290 -38.76 19.25 40.36
CA GLY A 290 -38.33 20.41 41.13
C GLY A 290 -39.41 21.50 41.23
N LYS A 291 -40.13 21.77 40.14
CA LYS A 291 -41.28 22.69 40.12
C LYS A 291 -42.41 22.16 41.00
N ASP A 292 -42.72 20.86 40.91
CA ASP A 292 -43.74 20.20 41.73
C ASP A 292 -43.38 20.28 43.22
N ALA A 293 -42.10 20.06 43.57
CA ALA A 293 -41.61 20.21 44.94
C ALA A 293 -41.75 21.65 45.47
N ALA A 294 -41.44 22.65 44.63
CA ALA A 294 -41.59 24.06 44.99
C ALA A 294 -43.06 24.45 45.19
N ALA A 295 -43.96 24.00 44.31
CA ALA A 295 -45.39 24.25 44.41
C ALA A 295 -45.99 23.60 45.67
N ALA A 296 -45.66 22.33 45.92
CA ALA A 296 -46.10 21.63 47.13
C ALA A 296 -45.53 22.28 48.40
N ALA A 297 -44.29 22.78 48.38
CA ALA A 297 -43.72 23.50 49.52
C ALA A 297 -44.43 24.82 49.81
N ARG A 298 -44.84 25.56 48.77
CA ARG A 298 -45.67 26.78 48.94
C ARG A 298 -47.05 26.43 49.51
N ALA A 299 -47.69 25.38 49.00
CA ALA A 299 -48.98 24.91 49.50
C ALA A 299 -48.89 24.47 50.98
N ALA A 300 -47.80 23.81 51.38
CA ALA A 300 -47.56 23.44 52.78
C ALA A 300 -47.47 24.65 53.71
N ARG A 301 -46.85 25.76 53.25
CA ARG A 301 -46.76 27.00 54.03
C ARG A 301 -48.07 27.78 54.09
N ALA A 302 -48.88 27.69 53.05
CA ALA A 302 -50.18 28.36 52.97
C ALA A 302 -51.32 27.56 53.63
N ALA A 303 -51.06 26.30 54.02
CA ALA A 303 -52.05 25.44 54.64
C ALA A 303 -52.52 26.00 55.99
N THR A 304 -53.82 26.00 56.21
CA THR A 304 -54.45 26.49 57.45
C THR A 304 -54.57 25.42 58.54
N THR A 305 -54.24 24.16 58.23
CA THR A 305 -54.24 23.06 59.20
C THR A 305 -52.99 22.22 59.10
N VAL A 306 -52.53 21.68 60.23
CA VAL A 306 -51.38 20.76 60.30
C VAL A 306 -51.57 19.55 59.38
N LYS A 307 -52.80 19.01 59.28
CA LYS A 307 -53.09 17.88 58.38
C LYS A 307 -52.82 18.23 56.92
N GLN A 308 -53.27 19.40 56.46
CA GLN A 308 -53.02 19.86 55.08
C GLN A 308 -51.53 20.16 54.85
N ALA A 309 -50.87 20.83 55.80
CA ALA A 309 -49.43 21.09 55.73
C ALA A 309 -48.63 19.78 55.60
N ARG A 310 -48.98 18.73 56.36
CA ARG A 310 -48.34 17.42 56.29
C ARG A 310 -48.52 16.73 54.94
N ILE A 311 -49.72 16.80 54.34
CA ILE A 311 -49.99 16.24 53.01
C ILE A 311 -49.09 16.92 51.96
N HIS A 312 -49.05 18.25 51.96
CA HIS A 312 -48.24 19.02 51.01
C HIS A 312 -46.73 18.85 51.24
N ALA A 313 -46.28 18.75 52.50
CA ALA A 313 -44.88 18.45 52.83
C ALA A 313 -44.46 17.06 52.34
N ALA A 314 -45.32 16.05 52.50
CA ALA A 314 -45.08 14.71 51.95
C ALA A 314 -45.00 14.73 50.41
N ALA A 315 -45.87 15.49 49.75
CA ALA A 315 -45.82 15.69 48.30
C ALA A 315 -44.51 16.37 47.85
N ALA A 316 -44.06 17.40 48.56
CA ALA A 316 -42.79 18.08 48.29
C ALA A 316 -41.60 17.12 48.45
N GLN A 317 -41.60 16.29 49.50
CA GLN A 317 -40.56 15.29 49.72
C GLN A 317 -40.56 14.20 48.64
N LYS A 318 -41.74 13.74 48.19
CA LYS A 318 -41.87 12.78 47.09
C LYS A 318 -41.28 13.33 45.79
N ALA A 319 -41.63 14.57 45.44
CA ALA A 319 -41.12 15.23 44.25
C ALA A 319 -39.60 15.49 44.33
N ALA A 320 -39.08 15.88 45.51
CA ALA A 320 -37.64 16.02 45.72
C ALA A 320 -36.87 14.70 45.59
N LYS A 321 -37.45 13.58 46.09
CA LYS A 321 -36.88 12.23 45.89
C LYS A 321 -36.87 11.84 44.42
N ALA A 322 -37.93 12.12 43.67
CA ALA A 322 -38.00 11.86 42.24
C ALA A 322 -36.92 12.61 41.45
N ALA A 323 -36.74 13.91 41.71
CA ALA A 323 -35.65 14.70 41.09
C ALA A 323 -34.26 14.11 41.42
N GLY A 324 -34.05 13.67 42.67
CA GLY A 324 -32.79 13.03 43.06
C GLY A 324 -32.56 11.65 42.38
N ALA A 325 -33.62 10.90 42.13
CA ALA A 325 -33.55 9.62 41.42
C ALA A 325 -33.18 9.84 39.95
N ASP A 326 -33.76 10.84 39.27
CA ASP A 326 -33.41 11.18 37.88
C ASP A 326 -31.92 11.57 37.73
N VAL A 327 -31.36 12.33 38.67
CA VAL A 327 -29.92 12.66 38.70
C VAL A 327 -29.06 11.41 38.87
N THR A 328 -29.48 10.51 39.76
CA THR A 328 -28.75 9.25 40.00
C THR A 328 -28.74 8.38 38.75
N GLU A 329 -29.87 8.30 38.05
CA GLU A 329 -29.99 7.57 36.80
C GLU A 329 -29.14 8.20 35.68
N ALA A 330 -29.15 9.53 35.57
CA ALA A 330 -28.34 10.24 34.57
C ALA A 330 -26.84 9.96 34.74
N LYS A 331 -26.35 9.89 35.98
CA LYS A 331 -24.97 9.49 36.28
C LYS A 331 -24.68 8.05 35.87
N LYS A 332 -25.58 7.10 36.17
CA LYS A 332 -25.41 5.70 35.78
C LYS A 332 -25.34 5.52 34.26
N VAL A 333 -26.19 6.21 33.51
CA VAL A 333 -26.20 6.19 32.05
C VAL A 333 -24.85 6.69 31.51
N HIS A 334 -24.35 7.80 32.03
CA HIS A 334 -23.05 8.35 31.63
C HIS A 334 -21.88 7.43 31.99
N ASP A 335 -21.83 6.92 33.22
CA ASP A 335 -20.77 6.02 33.68
C ASP A 335 -20.72 4.71 32.87
N LEU A 336 -21.89 4.19 32.48
CA LEU A 336 -21.98 3.03 31.60
C LEU A 336 -21.43 3.34 30.21
N ALA A 337 -21.83 4.47 29.60
CA ALA A 337 -21.35 4.88 28.28
C ALA A 337 -19.81 5.01 28.26
N VAL A 338 -19.23 5.70 29.25
CA VAL A 338 -17.77 5.86 29.37
C VAL A 338 -17.05 4.52 29.45
N ARG A 339 -17.55 3.56 30.26
CA ARG A 339 -16.95 2.22 30.36
C ARG A 339 -17.05 1.44 29.06
N THR A 340 -18.20 1.51 28.39
CA THR A 340 -18.41 0.83 27.10
C THR A 340 -17.47 1.37 26.03
N ASP A 341 -17.29 2.68 25.95
CA ASP A 341 -16.40 3.30 24.97
C ASP A 341 -14.93 2.94 25.22
N ALA A 342 -14.50 2.96 26.49
CA ALA A 342 -13.16 2.53 26.86
C ALA A 342 -12.90 1.06 26.46
N GLY A 343 -13.87 0.17 26.69
CA GLY A 343 -13.77 -1.24 26.30
C GLY A 343 -13.69 -1.43 24.77
N LYS A 344 -14.54 -0.72 24.01
CA LYS A 344 -14.53 -0.76 22.54
C LYS A 344 -13.22 -0.23 21.96
N LEU A 345 -12.69 0.86 22.53
CA LEU A 345 -11.40 1.41 22.14
C LEU A 345 -10.26 0.43 22.43
N ALA A 346 -10.24 -0.19 23.60
CA ALA A 346 -9.22 -1.18 23.95
C ALA A 346 -9.26 -2.38 22.99
N ALA A 347 -10.45 -2.92 22.69
CA ALA A 347 -10.61 -4.04 21.77
C ALA A 347 -10.08 -3.73 20.36
N ARG A 348 -10.51 -2.60 19.76
CA ARG A 348 -10.04 -2.21 18.42
C ARG A 348 -8.56 -1.87 18.37
N THR A 349 -8.01 -1.34 19.47
CA THR A 349 -6.57 -1.04 19.58
C THR A 349 -5.76 -2.32 19.56
N ASN A 350 -6.16 -3.32 20.35
CA ASN A 350 -5.47 -4.61 20.39
C ASN A 350 -5.52 -5.33 19.04
N GLU A 351 -6.69 -5.32 18.39
CA GLU A 351 -6.85 -5.89 17.06
C GLU A 351 -5.96 -5.20 16.01
N ALA A 352 -5.87 -3.86 16.07
CA ALA A 352 -5.02 -3.08 15.20
C ALA A 352 -3.52 -3.31 15.48
N ILE A 353 -3.12 -3.46 16.74
CA ILE A 353 -1.75 -3.82 17.13
C ILE A 353 -1.36 -5.19 16.55
N THR A 354 -2.23 -6.20 16.66
CA THR A 354 -1.97 -7.53 16.08
C THR A 354 -1.72 -7.43 14.57
N ARG A 355 -2.60 -6.73 13.84
CA ARG A 355 -2.39 -6.49 12.39
C ARG A 355 -1.12 -5.74 12.09
N ALA A 356 -0.79 -4.72 12.88
CA ALA A 356 0.43 -3.92 12.69
C ALA A 356 1.70 -4.78 12.84
N ARG A 357 1.71 -5.68 13.84
CA ARG A 357 2.80 -6.63 14.06
C ARG A 357 2.92 -7.66 12.94
N ASP A 358 1.80 -8.17 12.44
CA ASP A 358 1.80 -9.11 11.31
C ASP A 358 2.37 -8.46 10.04
N LEU A 359 2.00 -7.20 9.75
CA LEU A 359 2.56 -6.44 8.63
C LEU A 359 4.07 -6.23 8.81
N LYS A 360 4.50 -5.84 10.02
CA LYS A 360 5.92 -5.68 10.32
C LYS A 360 6.70 -6.99 10.16
N ALA A 361 6.20 -8.10 10.67
CA ALA A 361 6.85 -9.40 10.54
C ALA A 361 7.00 -9.83 9.07
N GLN A 362 6.02 -9.54 8.23
CA GLN A 362 6.11 -9.81 6.79
C GLN A 362 7.20 -8.96 6.11
N GLU A 363 7.30 -7.67 6.46
CA GLU A 363 8.35 -6.80 5.91
C GLU A 363 9.74 -7.22 6.39
N ASP A 364 9.91 -7.51 7.68
CA ASP A 364 11.15 -7.99 8.27
C ASP A 364 11.59 -9.31 7.61
N GLN A 365 10.64 -10.22 7.35
CA GLN A 365 10.92 -11.46 6.63
C GLN A 365 11.37 -11.21 5.18
N ARG A 366 10.74 -10.26 4.47
CA ARG A 366 11.17 -9.89 3.11
C ARG A 366 12.57 -9.27 3.13
N ALA A 367 12.87 -8.43 4.12
CA ALA A 367 14.20 -7.83 4.29
C ALA A 367 15.26 -8.89 4.59
N ALA A 368 14.99 -9.81 5.52
CA ALA A 368 15.88 -10.92 5.85
C ALA A 368 16.15 -11.83 4.65
N ARG A 369 15.11 -12.15 3.85
CA ARG A 369 15.26 -12.93 2.61
C ARG A 369 16.16 -12.23 1.58
N ARG A 370 16.00 -10.90 1.42
CA ARG A 370 16.89 -10.12 0.54
C ARG A 370 18.33 -10.12 1.03
N GLN A 371 18.56 -9.92 2.32
CA GLN A 371 19.90 -9.95 2.89
C GLN A 371 20.56 -11.33 2.79
N ALA A 372 19.79 -12.39 3.04
CA ALA A 372 20.26 -13.76 2.86
C ALA A 372 20.66 -14.03 1.41
N ALA A 373 19.85 -13.57 0.44
CA ALA A 373 20.18 -13.71 -0.98
C ALA A 373 21.46 -12.95 -1.38
N VAL A 374 21.71 -11.76 -0.81
CA VAL A 374 22.96 -11.01 -1.04
C VAL A 374 24.17 -11.78 -0.49
N ARG A 375 24.09 -12.26 0.76
CA ARG A 375 25.18 -13.05 1.38
C ARG A 375 25.46 -14.34 0.61
N GLU A 376 24.41 -15.01 0.16
CA GLU A 376 24.54 -16.21 -0.65
C GLU A 376 25.27 -15.92 -1.96
N ALA A 377 24.91 -14.82 -2.65
CA ALA A 377 25.60 -14.41 -3.86
C ALA A 377 27.09 -14.05 -3.62
N GLU A 378 27.42 -13.42 -2.48
CA GLU A 378 28.80 -13.14 -2.08
C GLU A 378 29.60 -14.42 -1.83
N ASN A 379 29.03 -15.38 -1.11
CA ASN A 379 29.66 -16.67 -0.85
C ASN A 379 29.93 -17.44 -2.14
N LEU A 380 28.93 -17.53 -3.03
CA LEU A 380 29.06 -18.18 -4.34
C LEU A 380 30.14 -17.53 -5.20
N ARG A 381 30.28 -16.20 -5.13
CA ARG A 381 31.34 -15.49 -5.85
C ARG A 381 32.72 -15.84 -5.29
N ALA A 382 32.88 -15.85 -3.97
CA ALA A 382 34.15 -16.21 -3.33
C ALA A 382 34.57 -17.65 -3.65
N GLU A 383 33.64 -18.59 -3.60
CA GLU A 383 33.87 -20.00 -3.98
C GLU A 383 34.29 -20.11 -5.45
N ALA A 384 33.60 -19.41 -6.35
CA ALA A 384 33.91 -19.42 -7.77
C ALA A 384 35.28 -18.81 -8.10
N ASP A 385 35.72 -17.79 -7.34
CA ASP A 385 37.02 -17.14 -7.50
C ASP A 385 38.16 -18.03 -6.99
N GLU A 386 37.94 -18.75 -5.88
CA GLU A 386 38.89 -19.77 -5.40
C GLU A 386 39.01 -20.93 -6.38
N LEU A 387 37.90 -21.42 -6.93
CA LEU A 387 37.91 -22.48 -7.93
C LEU A 387 38.59 -22.04 -9.23
N ALA A 388 38.43 -20.79 -9.64
CA ALA A 388 39.15 -20.22 -10.77
C ALA A 388 40.67 -20.21 -10.54
N ARG A 389 41.12 -19.95 -9.31
CA ARG A 389 42.53 -20.00 -8.92
C ARG A 389 43.09 -21.42 -9.02
N GLN A 390 42.38 -22.42 -8.52
CA GLN A 390 42.76 -23.84 -8.61
C GLN A 390 42.77 -24.32 -10.08
N ALA A 391 41.76 -23.91 -10.84
CA ALA A 391 41.69 -24.20 -12.27
C ALA A 391 42.91 -23.62 -13.01
N ALA A 392 43.47 -22.48 -12.58
CA ALA A 392 44.62 -21.84 -13.23
C ALA A 392 45.99 -22.50 -12.92
N GLU A 393 46.06 -23.44 -11.97
CA GLU A 393 47.31 -24.12 -11.63
C GLU A 393 47.83 -25.00 -12.80
N PRO A 394 49.15 -25.04 -13.06
CA PRO A 394 49.71 -25.88 -14.11
C PRO A 394 49.50 -27.37 -13.82
N GLY A 395 49.00 -28.13 -14.81
CA GLY A 395 48.80 -29.57 -14.68
C GLY A 395 47.48 -30.01 -14.03
N THR A 396 46.59 -29.07 -13.69
CA THR A 396 45.25 -29.39 -13.19
C THR A 396 44.46 -30.22 -14.21
N ASP A 397 44.02 -31.41 -13.79
CA ASP A 397 43.14 -32.29 -14.57
C ASP A 397 41.73 -31.68 -14.64
N PRO A 398 41.18 -31.38 -15.84
CA PRO A 398 39.82 -30.87 -15.97
C PRO A 398 38.76 -31.72 -15.28
N ALA A 399 38.95 -33.05 -15.22
CA ALA A 399 37.97 -33.95 -14.62
C ALA A 399 37.82 -33.76 -13.10
N THR A 400 38.84 -33.24 -12.41
CA THR A 400 38.79 -33.05 -10.95
C THR A 400 38.07 -31.76 -10.55
N ILE A 401 38.19 -30.70 -11.37
CA ILE A 401 37.59 -29.38 -11.11
C ILE A 401 36.19 -29.26 -11.72
N ALA A 402 35.91 -29.98 -12.82
CA ALA A 402 34.67 -29.82 -13.56
C ALA A 402 33.39 -30.01 -12.73
N PRO A 403 33.28 -30.95 -11.78
CA PRO A 403 32.07 -31.08 -10.95
C PRO A 403 31.74 -29.81 -10.17
N GLU A 404 32.71 -29.24 -9.45
CA GLU A 404 32.54 -27.98 -8.69
C GLU A 404 32.33 -26.79 -9.65
N GLY A 405 33.01 -26.81 -10.81
CA GLY A 405 32.85 -25.77 -11.82
C GLY A 405 31.45 -25.76 -12.45
N ARG A 406 30.83 -26.94 -12.60
CA ARG A 406 29.44 -27.08 -13.05
C ARG A 406 28.47 -26.59 -11.98
N ALA A 407 28.76 -26.79 -10.68
CA ALA A 407 27.96 -26.20 -9.61
C ALA A 407 27.99 -24.67 -9.64
N VAL A 408 29.17 -24.07 -9.82
CA VAL A 408 29.35 -22.62 -10.00
C VAL A 408 28.61 -22.11 -11.24
N ALA A 409 28.75 -22.79 -12.38
CA ALA A 409 28.06 -22.42 -13.61
C ALA A 409 26.53 -22.52 -13.44
N LEU A 410 26.02 -23.57 -12.79
CA LEU A 410 24.60 -23.72 -12.52
C LEU A 410 24.05 -22.63 -11.59
N ALA A 411 24.79 -22.28 -10.53
CA ALA A 411 24.45 -21.17 -9.66
C ALA A 411 24.41 -19.85 -10.43
N THR A 412 25.40 -19.60 -11.29
CA THR A 412 25.47 -18.41 -12.15
C THR A 412 24.32 -18.40 -13.17
N ALA A 413 23.94 -19.54 -13.74
CA ALA A 413 22.82 -19.63 -14.67
C ALA A 413 21.48 -19.28 -14.01
N LYS A 414 21.32 -19.58 -12.71
CA LYS A 414 20.11 -19.29 -11.93
C LYS A 414 19.94 -17.81 -11.61
N THR A 415 21.02 -17.15 -11.19
CA THR A 415 20.95 -15.81 -10.56
C THR A 415 21.77 -14.74 -11.28
N GLY A 416 22.58 -15.14 -12.24
CA GLY A 416 23.49 -14.26 -12.97
C GLY A 416 22.78 -13.29 -13.91
N ARG A 417 23.51 -12.23 -14.24
CA ARG A 417 23.14 -11.23 -15.25
C ARG A 417 23.10 -11.86 -16.66
N PRO A 418 22.49 -11.20 -17.67
CA PRO A 418 22.22 -11.83 -18.96
C PRO A 418 23.43 -12.48 -19.64
N ARG A 419 24.61 -11.84 -19.68
CA ARG A 419 25.82 -12.40 -20.29
C ARG A 419 26.44 -13.48 -19.42
N SER A 420 26.55 -13.26 -18.12
CA SER A 420 27.07 -14.27 -17.18
C SER A 420 26.21 -15.53 -17.18
N ARG A 421 24.88 -15.41 -17.26
CA ARG A 421 23.96 -16.53 -17.45
C ARG A 421 24.22 -17.27 -18.76
N SER A 422 24.31 -16.56 -19.89
CA SER A 422 24.55 -17.19 -21.19
C SER A 422 25.89 -17.92 -21.25
N ALA A 423 26.96 -17.33 -20.70
CA ALA A 423 28.28 -17.96 -20.63
C ALA A 423 28.25 -19.23 -19.75
N ALA A 424 27.55 -19.16 -18.61
CA ALA A 424 27.39 -20.31 -17.72
C ALA A 424 26.61 -21.46 -18.39
N LEU A 425 25.54 -21.15 -19.12
CA LEU A 425 24.76 -22.15 -19.86
C LEU A 425 25.58 -22.82 -20.96
N ALA A 426 26.34 -22.03 -21.73
CA ALA A 426 27.25 -22.56 -22.74
C ALA A 426 28.30 -23.49 -22.12
N ALA A 427 28.84 -23.13 -20.94
CA ALA A 427 29.79 -23.96 -20.22
C ALA A 427 29.16 -25.27 -19.71
N LEU A 428 27.93 -25.22 -19.18
CA LEU A 428 27.18 -26.40 -18.71
C LEU A 428 26.89 -27.40 -19.84
N SER A 429 26.60 -26.91 -21.05
CA SER A 429 26.38 -27.73 -22.24
C SER A 429 27.68 -28.35 -22.81
N GLY A 430 28.84 -27.86 -22.36
CA GLY A 430 30.16 -28.26 -22.85
C GLY A 430 30.86 -29.37 -22.05
N SER A 431 32.07 -29.68 -22.49
CA SER A 431 32.99 -30.63 -21.85
C SER A 431 33.63 -30.07 -20.58
N ASP A 432 34.33 -30.92 -19.84
CA ASP A 432 35.08 -30.53 -18.63
C ASP A 432 36.16 -29.48 -18.93
N THR A 433 36.80 -29.57 -20.09
CA THR A 433 37.72 -28.54 -20.60
C THR A 433 37.02 -27.19 -20.81
N GLY A 434 35.75 -27.19 -21.25
CA GLY A 434 34.94 -25.99 -21.39
C GLY A 434 34.60 -25.35 -20.04
N ILE A 435 34.31 -26.15 -19.02
CA ILE A 435 34.09 -25.68 -17.65
C ILE A 435 35.36 -25.04 -17.09
N VAL A 436 36.53 -25.66 -17.27
CA VAL A 436 37.81 -25.07 -16.85
C VAL A 436 38.08 -23.74 -17.57
N ALA A 437 37.82 -23.65 -18.87
CA ALA A 437 37.96 -22.40 -19.61
C ALA A 437 37.01 -21.30 -19.11
N TYR A 438 35.76 -21.67 -18.80
CA TYR A 438 34.76 -20.78 -18.20
C TYR A 438 35.22 -20.25 -16.83
N LEU A 439 35.74 -21.11 -15.96
CA LEU A 439 36.25 -20.70 -14.65
C LEU A 439 37.46 -19.76 -14.76
N ARG A 440 38.42 -20.07 -15.64
CA ARG A 440 39.64 -19.28 -15.81
C ARG A 440 39.40 -17.88 -16.39
N THR A 441 38.50 -17.78 -17.37
CA THR A 441 38.35 -16.54 -18.16
C THR A 441 36.89 -16.20 -18.47
N GLY A 442 36.07 -17.20 -18.84
CA GLY A 442 34.71 -16.96 -19.31
C GLY A 442 33.80 -16.25 -18.30
N ARG A 443 33.95 -16.48 -17.00
CA ARG A 443 33.23 -15.74 -15.95
C ARG A 443 33.54 -14.25 -15.97
N ALA A 444 34.82 -13.90 -15.94
CA ALA A 444 35.28 -12.52 -15.91
C ALA A 444 34.92 -11.77 -17.21
N ASP A 445 35.03 -12.45 -18.36
CA ASP A 445 34.66 -11.89 -19.65
C ASP A 445 33.15 -11.60 -19.74
N ALA A 446 32.33 -12.52 -19.23
CA ALA A 446 30.88 -12.34 -19.22
C ALA A 446 30.46 -11.22 -18.26
N ASP A 447 31.06 -11.17 -17.07
CA ASP A 447 30.83 -10.08 -16.11
C ASP A 447 31.24 -8.72 -16.69
N ALA A 448 32.36 -8.64 -17.43
CA ALA A 448 32.78 -7.42 -18.11
C ALA A 448 31.84 -6.99 -19.25
N GLN A 449 31.19 -7.95 -19.93
CA GLN A 449 30.17 -7.66 -20.94
C GLN A 449 28.87 -7.16 -20.30
N ASP A 450 28.46 -7.74 -19.18
CA ASP A 450 27.31 -7.26 -18.41
C ASP A 450 27.57 -5.86 -17.85
N ASP A 451 28.75 -5.61 -17.27
CA ASP A 451 29.15 -4.28 -16.81
C ASP A 451 29.08 -3.25 -17.95
N ARG A 452 29.59 -3.60 -19.15
CA ARG A 452 29.47 -2.71 -20.32
C ARG A 452 28.02 -2.47 -20.73
N ALA A 453 27.16 -3.49 -20.67
CA ALA A 453 25.75 -3.32 -20.98
C ALA A 453 25.07 -2.38 -19.98
N ASP A 454 25.37 -2.52 -18.69
CA ASP A 454 24.85 -1.66 -17.61
C ASP A 454 25.31 -0.21 -17.78
N VAL A 455 26.60 0.02 -18.07
CA VAL A 455 27.12 1.37 -18.37
C VAL A 455 26.55 1.93 -19.68
N GLY A 456 26.36 1.08 -20.70
CA GLY A 456 25.69 1.45 -21.95
C GLY A 456 24.28 1.98 -21.70
N HIS A 457 23.51 1.27 -20.87
CA HIS A 457 22.19 1.73 -20.47
C HIS A 457 22.24 3.08 -19.74
N LEU A 458 23.17 3.25 -18.78
CA LEU A 458 23.34 4.53 -18.08
C LEU A 458 23.73 5.67 -19.04
N ALA A 459 24.56 5.41 -20.05
CA ALA A 459 24.93 6.42 -21.04
C ALA A 459 23.73 6.94 -21.85
N GLU A 460 22.70 6.10 -22.02
CA GLU A 460 21.48 6.45 -22.76
C GLU A 460 20.39 7.03 -21.86
N THR A 461 20.19 6.48 -20.67
CA THR A 461 18.96 6.69 -19.87
C THR A 461 19.16 7.44 -18.56
N ALA A 462 20.40 7.62 -18.08
CA ALA A 462 20.61 8.29 -16.80
C ALA A 462 20.04 9.72 -16.82
N ASP A 463 19.35 10.13 -15.74
CA ASP A 463 18.72 11.45 -15.66
C ASP A 463 19.76 12.59 -15.75
N SER A 464 20.91 12.42 -15.08
CA SER A 464 21.99 13.42 -15.09
C SER A 464 22.78 13.38 -16.41
N PRO A 465 22.88 14.51 -17.13
CA PRO A 465 23.69 14.59 -18.36
C PRO A 465 25.17 14.29 -18.11
N ASP A 466 25.68 14.64 -16.92
CA ASP A 466 27.07 14.41 -16.56
C ASP A 466 27.35 12.93 -16.34
N VAL A 467 26.40 12.18 -15.76
CA VAL A 467 26.49 10.71 -15.65
C VAL A 467 26.47 10.08 -17.04
N ARG A 468 25.60 10.55 -17.95
CA ARG A 468 25.57 10.03 -19.33
C ARG A 468 26.91 10.25 -20.04
N ALA A 469 27.49 11.44 -19.93
CA ALA A 469 28.78 11.76 -20.52
C ALA A 469 29.92 10.94 -19.92
N ALA A 470 29.94 10.78 -18.59
CA ALA A 470 30.95 9.99 -17.89
C ALA A 470 30.83 8.49 -18.20
N ALA A 471 29.60 7.95 -18.32
CA ALA A 471 29.35 6.59 -18.76
C ALA A 471 29.85 6.36 -20.20
N ALA A 472 29.53 7.27 -21.13
CA ALA A 472 30.02 7.21 -22.51
C ALA A 472 31.56 7.23 -22.58
N LYS A 473 32.21 8.01 -21.71
CA LYS A 473 33.67 8.01 -21.57
C LYS A 473 34.20 6.69 -21.00
N ALA A 474 33.57 6.14 -19.96
CA ALA A 474 33.98 4.87 -19.36
C ALA A 474 33.91 3.70 -20.37
N LEU A 475 32.91 3.71 -21.26
CA LEU A 475 32.77 2.70 -22.34
C LEU A 475 33.92 2.70 -23.34
N GLN A 476 34.66 3.80 -23.47
CA GLN A 476 35.87 3.89 -24.32
C GLN A 476 37.08 3.21 -23.66
N GLY A 477 37.00 2.88 -22.37
CA GLY A 477 38.05 2.21 -21.61
C GLY A 477 37.98 0.69 -21.62
N ASP A 478 38.89 0.07 -20.86
CA ASP A 478 38.92 -1.36 -20.61
C ASP A 478 37.84 -1.81 -19.60
N GLY A 479 37.78 -3.11 -19.31
CA GLY A 479 36.79 -3.65 -18.36
C GLY A 479 36.92 -3.04 -16.97
N ALA A 480 38.15 -2.81 -16.49
CA ALA A 480 38.40 -2.22 -15.19
C ALA A 480 37.85 -0.79 -15.10
N ALA A 481 37.98 0.02 -16.15
CA ALA A 481 37.41 1.36 -16.21
C ALA A 481 35.86 1.35 -16.13
N VAL A 482 35.22 0.39 -16.82
CA VAL A 482 33.76 0.22 -16.81
C VAL A 482 33.27 -0.22 -15.42
N SER A 483 33.89 -1.24 -14.83
CA SER A 483 33.54 -1.71 -13.49
C SER A 483 33.78 -0.64 -12.41
N ALA A 484 34.88 0.11 -12.50
CA ALA A 484 35.17 1.20 -11.58
C ALA A 484 34.14 2.34 -11.67
N PHE A 485 33.66 2.64 -12.88
CA PHE A 485 32.59 3.62 -13.08
C PHE A 485 31.29 3.18 -12.41
N LEU A 486 30.87 1.92 -12.57
CA LEU A 486 29.68 1.37 -11.90
C LEU A 486 29.84 1.37 -10.37
N ALA A 487 31.01 0.98 -9.87
CA ALA A 487 31.25 0.86 -8.44
C ALA A 487 31.25 2.21 -7.72
N THR A 488 31.92 3.22 -8.30
CA THR A 488 32.17 4.51 -7.61
C THR A 488 32.03 5.71 -8.52
N GLY A 489 32.52 5.62 -9.77
CA GLY A 489 32.63 6.78 -10.66
C GLY A 489 31.31 7.49 -10.96
N GLN A 490 30.22 6.75 -11.12
CA GLN A 490 28.89 7.35 -11.36
C GLN A 490 28.42 8.22 -10.19
N TYR A 491 28.78 7.86 -8.95
CA TYR A 491 28.41 8.61 -7.76
C TYR A 491 29.32 9.82 -7.56
N GLU A 492 30.60 9.72 -7.90
CA GLU A 492 31.53 10.86 -7.86
C GLU A 492 31.10 11.98 -8.81
N VAL A 493 30.63 11.64 -10.01
CA VAL A 493 30.11 12.60 -10.98
C VAL A 493 28.97 13.43 -10.40
N VAL A 494 28.06 12.81 -9.65
CA VAL A 494 26.89 13.48 -9.04
C VAL A 494 27.09 13.86 -7.59
N LYS A 495 28.32 13.84 -7.07
CA LYS A 495 28.60 14.12 -5.65
C LYS A 495 27.98 15.46 -5.20
N GLN A 496 28.12 16.52 -6.00
CA GLN A 496 27.55 17.83 -5.67
C GLN A 496 26.02 17.85 -5.72
N GLU A 497 25.40 17.15 -6.68
CA GLU A 497 23.93 17.00 -6.73
C GLU A 497 23.42 16.24 -5.50
N MET A 498 24.10 15.15 -5.11
CA MET A 498 23.79 14.38 -3.91
C MET A 498 23.95 15.25 -2.66
N ARG A 499 25.04 16.02 -2.54
CA ARG A 499 25.25 16.96 -1.42
C ARG A 499 24.09 17.95 -1.30
N LEU A 500 23.62 18.52 -2.42
CA LEU A 500 22.44 19.40 -2.43
C LEU A 500 21.16 18.68 -1.99
N ARG A 501 20.95 17.43 -2.41
CA ARG A 501 19.81 16.62 -1.96
C ARG A 501 19.88 16.36 -0.45
N VAL A 502 21.06 16.06 0.09
CA VAL A 502 21.28 15.87 1.54
C VAL A 502 21.02 17.18 2.30
N VAL A 503 21.52 18.32 1.81
CA VAL A 503 21.24 19.63 2.43
C VAL A 503 19.74 19.95 2.42
N ARG A 504 19.03 19.68 1.32
CA ARG A 504 17.58 19.88 1.23
C ARG A 504 16.81 19.06 2.27
N ALA A 505 17.31 17.87 2.62
CA ALA A 505 16.72 17.01 3.64
C ALA A 505 16.72 17.64 5.06
N LEU A 506 17.55 18.66 5.33
CA LEU A 506 17.51 19.39 6.61
C LEU A 506 16.16 20.06 6.88
N THR A 507 15.42 20.39 5.82
CA THR A 507 14.13 21.08 5.94
C THR A 507 13.09 20.12 6.49
N GLY A 508 12.74 20.27 7.76
CA GLY A 508 11.76 19.40 8.43
C GLY A 508 12.34 18.15 9.08
N ALA A 509 13.66 17.95 9.01
CA ALA A 509 14.34 16.83 9.67
C ALA A 509 14.23 16.91 11.21
N GLY A 510 14.04 15.75 11.83
CA GLY A 510 14.12 15.60 13.28
C GLY A 510 15.57 15.60 13.79
N PRO A 511 15.78 15.53 15.12
CA PRO A 511 17.13 15.54 15.70
C PRO A 511 18.05 14.44 15.17
N ILE A 512 17.55 13.21 15.05
CA ILE A 512 18.36 12.06 14.62
C ILE A 512 18.68 12.17 13.12
N GLU A 513 17.70 12.57 12.30
CA GLU A 513 17.92 12.83 10.88
C GLU A 513 18.91 13.98 10.66
N LYS A 514 18.87 15.05 11.46
CA LYS A 514 19.86 16.14 11.39
C LYS A 514 21.28 15.67 11.72
N GLU A 515 21.44 14.81 12.73
CA GLU A 515 22.74 14.23 13.07
C GLU A 515 23.27 13.36 11.92
N ALA A 516 22.41 12.51 11.35
CA ALA A 516 22.77 11.66 10.21
C ALA A 516 23.12 12.50 8.95
N ILE A 517 22.39 13.58 8.70
CA ILE A 517 22.71 14.54 7.63
C ILE A 517 24.07 15.19 7.88
N GLY A 518 24.34 15.66 9.10
CA GLY A 518 25.63 16.26 9.46
C GLY A 518 26.79 15.31 9.19
N LYS A 519 26.69 14.07 9.66
CA LYS A 519 27.69 13.01 9.40
C LYS A 519 27.96 12.80 7.91
N ALA A 520 26.91 12.76 7.07
CA ALA A 520 27.07 12.58 5.62
C ALA A 520 27.72 13.81 4.95
N LEU A 521 27.36 15.03 5.38
CA LEU A 521 27.91 16.27 4.84
C LEU A 521 29.35 16.54 5.29
N ASP A 522 29.71 16.12 6.50
CA ASP A 522 31.05 16.25 7.09
C ASP A 522 32.02 15.25 6.47
N ALA A 523 31.56 14.01 6.20
CA ALA A 523 32.35 13.02 5.47
C ALA A 523 32.67 13.50 4.04
N ASP A 524 31.71 14.16 3.37
CA ASP A 524 31.83 14.70 2.01
C ASP A 524 32.45 13.71 1.02
N THR A 525 32.02 12.45 1.04
CA THR A 525 32.36 11.46 0.02
C THR A 525 31.13 11.07 -0.78
N ALA A 526 31.28 10.70 -2.05
CA ALA A 526 30.15 10.25 -2.84
C ALA A 526 29.46 9.02 -2.21
N ASP A 527 30.25 8.11 -1.64
CA ASP A 527 29.76 6.94 -0.93
C ASP A 527 28.92 7.31 0.31
N ALA A 528 29.41 8.20 1.19
CA ALA A 528 28.66 8.60 2.39
C ALA A 528 27.34 9.31 2.03
N LEU A 529 27.36 10.19 1.01
CA LEU A 529 26.16 10.87 0.53
C LEU A 529 25.17 9.89 -0.10
N HIS A 530 25.64 8.95 -0.92
CA HIS A 530 24.81 7.92 -1.53
C HIS A 530 24.20 6.97 -0.50
N GLN A 531 24.98 6.48 0.46
CA GLN A 531 24.50 5.63 1.55
C GLN A 531 23.42 6.32 2.40
N PHE A 532 23.62 7.60 2.71
CA PHE A 532 22.60 8.39 3.41
C PHE A 532 21.31 8.50 2.58
N LEU A 533 21.40 8.87 1.29
CA LEU A 533 20.22 9.06 0.44
C LEU A 533 19.46 7.76 0.15
N THR A 534 20.15 6.62 0.12
CA THR A 534 19.53 5.32 -0.17
C THR A 534 18.93 4.65 1.05
N THR A 535 19.59 4.74 2.21
CA THR A 535 19.17 4.00 3.41
C THR A 535 19.17 4.86 4.68
N GLY A 536 20.21 5.67 4.89
CA GLY A 536 20.40 6.42 6.14
C GLY A 536 19.26 7.39 6.46
N GLN A 537 18.75 8.11 5.46
CA GLN A 537 17.67 9.08 5.63
C GLN A 537 16.39 8.42 6.15
N ALA A 538 15.97 7.32 5.51
CA ALA A 538 14.76 6.61 5.91
C ALA A 538 14.87 6.01 7.31
N LEU A 539 16.06 5.48 7.66
CA LEU A 539 16.33 4.95 8.99
C LEU A 539 16.24 6.04 10.07
N ALA A 540 16.95 7.16 9.87
CA ALA A 540 17.00 8.25 10.84
C ALA A 540 15.63 8.89 11.05
N ARG A 541 14.89 9.16 9.96
CA ARG A 541 13.50 9.63 10.01
C ARG A 541 12.60 8.67 10.79
N THR A 542 12.71 7.36 10.54
CA THR A 542 11.93 6.35 11.27
C THR A 542 12.23 6.39 12.76
N GLN A 543 13.49 6.61 13.16
CA GLN A 543 13.88 6.73 14.56
C GLN A 543 13.28 7.99 15.20
N ASP A 544 13.36 9.14 14.54
CA ASP A 544 12.71 10.38 15.00
C ASP A 544 11.19 10.21 15.16
N GLU A 545 10.55 9.55 14.20
CA GLU A 545 9.13 9.27 14.23
C GLU A 545 8.73 8.30 15.34
N ARG A 546 9.57 7.30 15.65
CA ARG A 546 9.35 6.38 16.78
C ARG A 546 9.41 7.14 18.11
N VAL A 547 10.39 8.03 18.28
CA VAL A 547 10.49 8.89 19.46
C VAL A 547 9.24 9.76 19.59
N ARG A 548 8.81 10.40 18.49
CA ARG A 548 7.60 11.23 18.47
C ARG A 548 6.34 10.43 18.78
N ALA A 549 6.17 9.24 18.19
CA ALA A 549 5.04 8.38 18.47
C ALA A 549 5.05 7.88 19.93
N ALA A 550 6.21 7.56 20.49
CA ALA A 550 6.35 7.21 21.91
C ALA A 550 5.88 8.35 22.82
N GLN A 551 6.29 9.59 22.54
CA GLN A 551 5.80 10.77 23.26
C GLN A 551 4.28 10.93 23.15
N LEU A 552 3.72 10.77 21.94
CA LEU A 552 2.27 10.84 21.71
C LEU A 552 1.50 9.71 22.42
N SER A 553 2.12 8.53 22.56
CA SER A 553 1.54 7.39 23.29
C SER A 553 1.41 7.64 24.81
N ALA A 554 2.18 8.60 25.33
CA ALA A 554 2.13 9.08 26.71
C ALA A 554 1.33 10.40 26.85
N GLY A 555 0.90 11.01 25.75
CA GLY A 555 0.18 12.28 25.73
C GLY A 555 -1.29 12.19 26.20
N PRO A 556 -1.99 13.34 26.28
CA PRO A 556 -3.41 13.36 26.62
C PRO A 556 -4.26 12.84 25.46
N GLY A 557 -5.37 12.16 25.80
CA GLY A 557 -6.34 11.65 24.82
C GLY A 557 -6.27 10.14 24.63
N PRO A 558 -7.36 9.39 24.88
CA PRO A 558 -7.37 7.94 24.68
C PRO A 558 -7.17 7.53 23.21
N GLU A 559 -7.72 8.28 22.24
CA GLU A 559 -7.61 7.94 20.81
C GLU A 559 -6.19 8.17 20.28
N LEU A 560 -5.58 9.31 20.62
CA LEU A 560 -4.21 9.61 20.23
C LEU A 560 -3.24 8.57 20.77
N ARG A 561 -3.40 8.15 22.04
CA ARG A 561 -2.56 7.12 22.64
C ARG A 561 -2.74 5.77 21.97
N ALA A 562 -3.97 5.38 21.66
CA ALA A 562 -4.26 4.14 20.95
C ALA A 562 -3.61 4.10 19.56
N ALA A 563 -3.81 5.16 18.76
CA ALA A 563 -3.24 5.26 17.43
C ALA A 563 -1.70 5.27 17.45
N ALA A 564 -1.10 5.97 18.42
CA ALA A 564 0.36 5.98 18.60
C ALA A 564 0.93 4.59 18.94
N ARG A 565 0.25 3.82 19.79
CA ARG A 565 0.68 2.43 20.11
C ARG A 565 0.62 1.53 18.89
N VAL A 566 -0.49 1.57 18.13
CA VAL A 566 -0.63 0.83 16.87
C VAL A 566 0.50 1.17 15.90
N ALA A 567 0.85 2.45 15.77
CA ALA A 567 1.94 2.91 14.92
C ALA A 567 3.33 2.41 15.37
N LEU A 568 3.61 2.41 16.69
CA LEU A 568 4.87 1.94 17.26
C LEU A 568 5.12 0.45 17.04
N ASP A 569 4.05 -0.36 17.12
CA ASP A 569 4.06 -1.80 16.89
C ASP A 569 4.06 -2.19 15.40
N GLY A 570 3.92 -1.21 14.51
CA GLY A 570 3.82 -1.42 13.06
C GLY A 570 5.10 -1.20 12.25
N PRO A 571 5.00 -1.41 10.92
CA PRO A 571 6.06 -1.08 9.97
C PRO A 571 6.30 0.44 9.88
N ALA A 572 7.44 0.83 9.27
CA ALA A 572 7.84 2.22 9.14
C ALA A 572 6.80 3.08 8.40
N ASP A 573 6.15 2.52 7.37
CA ASP A 573 5.12 3.23 6.61
C ASP A 573 3.88 3.54 7.44
N LEU A 574 3.46 2.62 8.32
CA LEU A 574 2.33 2.83 9.22
C LEU A 574 2.66 3.92 10.25
N LEU A 575 3.89 3.91 10.77
CA LEU A 575 4.40 4.93 11.66
C LEU A 575 4.41 6.31 10.99
N HIS A 576 4.94 6.39 9.77
CA HIS A 576 4.98 7.62 8.99
C HIS A 576 3.58 8.17 8.70
N ALA A 577 2.63 7.31 8.31
CA ALA A 577 1.24 7.68 8.09
C ALA A 577 0.58 8.25 9.36
N PHE A 578 0.85 7.66 10.53
CA PHE A 578 0.39 8.18 11.80
C PHE A 578 0.97 9.57 12.11
N ILE A 579 2.28 9.75 11.95
CA ILE A 579 2.94 11.03 12.25
C ILE A 579 2.47 12.14 11.29
N THR A 580 2.26 11.84 10.01
CA THR A 580 1.86 12.85 9.02
C THR A 580 0.40 13.23 9.12
N THR A 581 -0.51 12.25 9.26
CA THR A 581 -1.95 12.48 9.17
C THR A 581 -2.73 11.91 10.36
N GLY A 582 -2.41 10.69 10.79
CA GLY A 582 -3.17 9.96 11.81
C GLY A 582 -3.26 10.65 13.17
N GLN A 583 -2.19 11.31 13.64
CA GLN A 583 -2.20 12.03 14.93
C GLN A 583 -3.24 13.15 14.98
N SER A 584 -3.43 13.86 13.87
CA SER A 584 -4.36 14.99 13.79
C SER A 584 -5.80 14.49 13.80
N GLN A 585 -6.06 13.36 13.16
CA GLN A 585 -7.36 12.72 13.17
C GLN A 585 -7.71 12.17 14.56
N ALA A 586 -6.78 11.47 15.21
CA ALA A 586 -6.98 10.95 16.56
C ALA A 586 -7.29 12.09 17.56
N ARG A 587 -6.58 13.22 17.46
CA ARG A 587 -6.88 14.44 18.25
C ARG A 587 -8.29 14.98 17.99
N ARG A 588 -8.76 14.99 16.74
CA ARG A 588 -10.14 15.42 16.43
C ARG A 588 -11.18 14.49 17.06
N GLN A 589 -10.91 13.18 17.10
CA GLN A 589 -11.79 12.21 17.77
C GLN A 589 -11.79 12.41 19.29
N ASP A 590 -10.62 12.62 19.90
CA ASP A 590 -10.51 12.96 21.33
C ASP A 590 -11.26 14.26 21.66
N GLN A 591 -11.14 15.29 20.82
CA GLN A 591 -11.86 16.56 21.00
C GLN A 591 -13.37 16.40 20.88
N LEU A 592 -13.85 15.57 19.94
CA LEU A 592 -15.27 15.26 19.80
C LEU A 592 -15.80 14.56 21.05
N ALA A 593 -15.11 13.53 21.54
CA ALA A 593 -15.47 12.81 22.76
C ALA A 593 -15.46 13.73 23.99
N ALA A 594 -14.46 14.61 24.12
CA ALA A 594 -14.39 15.59 25.21
C ALA A 594 -15.56 16.59 25.17
N THR A 595 -15.94 17.05 23.98
CA THR A 595 -17.07 17.96 23.79
C THR A 595 -18.38 17.31 24.20
N HIS A 596 -18.62 16.06 23.78
CA HIS A 596 -19.79 15.28 24.19
C HIS A 596 -19.83 15.09 25.71
N ALA A 597 -18.71 14.67 26.32
CA ALA A 597 -18.63 14.47 27.76
C ALA A 597 -18.92 15.77 28.55
N ALA A 598 -18.44 16.91 28.07
CA ALA A 598 -18.72 18.21 28.69
C ALA A 598 -20.22 18.56 28.63
N GLN A 599 -20.87 18.37 27.48
CA GLN A 599 -22.31 18.60 27.32
C GLN A 599 -23.14 17.71 28.24
N VAL A 600 -22.80 16.42 28.35
CA VAL A 600 -23.48 15.48 29.25
C VAL A 600 -23.32 15.89 30.71
N ARG A 601 -22.11 16.25 31.14
CA ARG A 601 -21.86 16.70 32.52
C ARG A 601 -22.61 17.97 32.86
N GLN A 602 -22.76 18.91 31.93
CA GLN A 602 -23.56 20.11 32.13
C GLN A 602 -25.02 19.79 32.44
N LEU A 603 -25.64 18.87 31.68
CA LEU A 603 -27.02 18.42 31.94
C LEU A 603 -27.16 17.74 33.31
N ILE A 604 -26.21 16.88 33.68
CA ILE A 604 -26.22 16.21 34.99
C ILE A 604 -26.08 17.23 36.12
N THR A 605 -25.19 18.21 35.99
CA THR A 605 -24.99 19.28 36.98
C THR A 605 -26.22 20.16 37.11
N HIS A 606 -26.88 20.50 36.00
CA HIS A 606 -28.13 21.25 36.01
C HIS A 606 -29.23 20.49 36.79
N ALA A 607 -29.47 19.22 36.44
CA ALA A 607 -30.42 18.36 37.15
C ALA A 607 -30.10 18.24 38.65
N ALA A 608 -28.80 18.14 39.00
CA ALA A 608 -28.36 18.07 40.38
C ALA A 608 -28.67 19.35 41.17
N GLY A 609 -28.48 20.53 40.56
CA GLY A 609 -28.88 21.82 41.14
C GLY A 609 -30.39 21.90 41.41
N ILE A 610 -31.20 21.43 40.46
CA ILE A 610 -32.66 21.35 40.61
C ILE A 610 -33.05 20.42 41.76
N ALA A 611 -32.47 19.22 41.82
CA ALA A 611 -32.74 18.26 42.90
C ALA A 611 -32.34 18.82 44.28
N ALA A 612 -31.25 19.57 44.37
CA ALA A 612 -30.85 20.26 45.60
C ALA A 612 -31.89 21.32 46.01
N GLY A 613 -32.35 22.15 45.06
CA GLY A 613 -33.43 23.10 45.30
C GLY A 613 -34.74 22.42 45.74
N ALA A 614 -35.10 21.31 45.11
CA ALA A 614 -36.28 20.52 45.48
C ALA A 614 -36.19 19.98 46.93
N ARG A 615 -35.01 19.50 47.35
CA ARG A 615 -34.77 19.06 48.74
C ARG A 615 -34.87 20.20 49.74
N LYS A 616 -34.34 21.39 49.41
CA LYS A 616 -34.50 22.59 50.24
C LYS A 616 -35.98 22.94 50.42
N ASN A 617 -36.76 22.97 49.33
CA ASN A 617 -38.19 23.22 49.36
C ASN A 617 -38.94 22.19 50.22
N ALA A 618 -38.62 20.90 50.07
CA ALA A 618 -39.21 19.83 50.87
C ALA A 618 -38.88 19.98 52.37
N ALA A 619 -37.64 20.33 52.73
CA ALA A 619 -37.26 20.58 54.11
C ALA A 619 -38.01 21.78 54.71
N GLU A 620 -38.16 22.86 53.94
CA GLU A 620 -38.94 24.03 54.35
C GLU A 620 -40.44 23.71 54.48
N ALA A 621 -40.98 22.85 53.63
CA ALA A 621 -42.35 22.36 53.75
C ALA A 621 -42.55 21.53 55.04
N GLY A 622 -41.58 20.67 55.37
CA GLY A 622 -41.58 19.90 56.62
C GLY A 622 -41.61 20.79 57.86
N ARG A 623 -40.86 21.90 57.86
CA ARG A 623 -40.89 22.89 58.96
C ARG A 623 -42.25 23.57 59.14
N ALA A 624 -43.04 23.70 58.08
CA ALA A 624 -44.39 24.28 58.15
C ALA A 624 -45.41 23.33 58.82
N THR A 625 -45.06 22.06 59.05
CA THR A 625 -45.98 21.08 59.66
C THR A 625 -46.02 21.10 61.20
N GLY A 626 -45.13 21.88 61.82
CA GLY A 626 -45.05 22.06 63.28
C GLY A 626 -45.42 23.48 63.77
N ARG A 627 -45.88 24.33 62.85
CA ARG A 627 -46.59 25.58 63.15
C ARG A 627 -48.09 25.30 63.08
#